data_AF-S0EST1-F1
#
_entry.id   AF-S0EST1-F1
#
_cell.length_a   1.000
_cell.length_b   1.000
_cell.length_c   1.000
_cell.angle_alpha   90.00
_cell.angle_beta   90.00
_cell.angle_gamma   90.00
#
_symmetry.space_group_name_H-M   'P 1'
#
loop_
_entity.id
_entity.type
_entity.pdbx_description
1 polymer ?
#
loop_
_entity_poly.entity_id
_entity_poly.type
_entity_poly.pdbx_seq_one_letter_code
_entity_poly.pdbx_strand_id
1 'polypeptide(L)'
;MITTLAQLGTALFWILYGSFFEWYWHCCWMHRPRFPREAFHRHTLVHHTRYKGDESFYFQETGHPDHVLLKPYALPAILAAHLPVAWLVDRFLVHHTLWIALGTMLLYFFTYEYVHWNIHVPRGHFIERLRWFQFLRTHHKLHHRYHRWNFCVLLPLADLIMGTLLTEAMLARRTVRKAAAKLEEAKPTSVKRRRRRTSALAQDSMMAALPRQGRRLSLRARRERFLLQNRWLLRWAFFSEQRKARGRAKEPYSLADLKDLLTLHRQREDR
;
A
#
# COMPACT_ATOMS: atom_id res chain seq x y z
N MET A 1 22.02 31.67 -4.09
CA MET A 1 22.22 30.30 -3.57
C MET A 1 21.11 29.86 -2.61
N ILE A 2 20.80 30.61 -1.54
CA ILE A 2 19.76 30.25 -0.56
C ILE A 2 18.38 30.06 -1.23
N THR A 3 17.98 30.97 -2.12
CA THR A 3 16.70 30.87 -2.85
C THR A 3 16.62 29.61 -3.71
N THR A 4 17.69 29.25 -4.44
CA THR A 4 17.72 28.05 -5.27
C THR A 4 17.62 26.78 -4.44
N LEU A 5 18.31 26.71 -3.29
CA LEU A 5 18.21 25.58 -2.37
C LEU A 5 16.80 25.47 -1.78
N ALA A 6 16.18 26.59 -1.43
CA ALA A 6 14.80 26.64 -0.94
C ALA A 6 13.80 26.16 -2.01
N GLN A 7 14.00 26.54 -3.27
CA GLN A 7 13.18 26.09 -4.40
C GLN A 7 13.33 24.58 -4.64
N LEU A 8 14.56 24.06 -4.67
CA LEU A 8 14.81 22.62 -4.80
C LEU A 8 14.23 21.82 -3.63
N GLY A 9 14.40 22.33 -2.41
CA GLY A 9 13.80 21.75 -1.20
C GLY A 9 12.27 21.75 -1.26
N THR A 10 11.67 22.83 -1.80
CA THR A 10 10.22 22.92 -2.01
C THR A 10 9.73 21.89 -3.03
N ALA A 11 10.42 21.76 -4.17
CA ALA A 11 10.06 20.75 -5.17
C ALA A 11 10.13 19.34 -4.58
N LEU A 12 11.22 19.01 -3.87
CA LEU A 12 11.36 17.73 -3.19
C LEU A 12 10.24 17.50 -2.18
N PHE A 13 9.94 18.49 -1.33
CA PHE A 13 8.85 18.40 -0.37
C PHE A 13 7.51 18.08 -1.04
N TRP A 14 7.14 18.79 -2.11
CA TRP A 14 5.87 18.57 -2.80
C TRP A 14 5.80 17.23 -3.53
N ILE A 15 6.92 16.70 -4.02
CA ILE A 15 6.99 15.33 -4.57
C ILE A 15 6.70 14.30 -3.48
N LEU A 16 7.36 14.43 -2.32
CA LEU A 16 7.16 13.52 -1.20
C LEU A 16 5.73 13.63 -0.66
N TYR A 17 5.23 14.85 -0.47
CA TYR A 17 3.85 15.13 -0.10
C TYR A 17 2.85 14.51 -1.09
N GLY A 18 3.11 14.62 -2.40
CA GLY A 18 2.29 14.04 -3.46
C GLY A 18 2.05 12.55 -3.25
N SER A 19 3.08 11.79 -2.86
CA SER A 19 2.96 10.37 -2.52
C SER A 19 1.99 10.13 -1.35
N PHE A 20 2.08 10.93 -0.29
CA PHE A 20 1.18 10.83 0.86
C PHE A 20 -0.25 11.27 0.54
N PHE A 21 -0.41 12.34 -0.23
CA PHE A 21 -1.72 12.81 -0.68
C PHE A 21 -2.39 11.76 -1.57
N GLU A 22 -1.67 11.20 -2.54
CA GLU A 22 -2.12 10.10 -3.39
C GLU A 22 -2.56 8.90 -2.55
N TRP A 23 -1.72 8.45 -1.61
CA TRP A 23 -2.08 7.37 -0.69
C TRP A 23 -3.34 7.69 0.11
N TYR A 24 -3.40 8.89 0.70
CA TYR A 24 -4.53 9.31 1.52
C TYR A 24 -5.82 9.34 0.71
N TRP A 25 -5.83 10.04 -0.42
CA TRP A 25 -6.99 10.18 -1.29
C TRP A 25 -7.45 8.82 -1.81
N HIS A 26 -6.51 7.98 -2.23
CA HIS A 26 -6.82 6.68 -2.78
C HIS A 26 -7.37 5.73 -1.70
N CYS A 27 -6.72 5.60 -0.54
CA CYS A 27 -7.16 4.67 0.51
C CYS A 27 -8.40 5.17 1.27
N CYS A 28 -8.57 6.49 1.44
CA CYS A 28 -9.63 7.07 2.27
C CYS A 28 -10.83 7.57 1.47
N TRP A 29 -10.67 7.99 0.23
CA TRP A 29 -11.76 8.53 -0.59
C TRP A 29 -12.13 7.63 -1.76
N MET A 30 -11.14 7.07 -2.45
CA MET A 30 -11.43 6.20 -3.59
C MET A 30 -11.80 4.77 -3.18
N HIS A 31 -11.31 4.27 -2.04
CA HIS A 31 -11.65 2.93 -1.51
C HIS A 31 -12.68 2.91 -0.39
N ARG A 32 -13.28 4.06 -0.04
CA ARG A 32 -14.35 4.15 0.95
C ARG A 32 -15.45 5.09 0.48
N PRO A 33 -16.74 4.78 0.73
CA PRO A 33 -17.87 5.59 0.27
C PRO A 33 -18.03 6.88 1.10
N ARG A 34 -17.07 7.80 1.01
CA ARG A 34 -17.12 9.13 1.63
C ARG A 34 -17.76 10.15 0.69
N PHE A 35 -18.35 11.20 1.25
CA PHE A 35 -18.86 12.31 0.44
C PHE A 35 -17.70 13.21 -0.01
N PRO A 36 -17.67 13.66 -1.28
CA PRO A 36 -18.53 13.24 -2.39
C PRO A 36 -18.22 11.80 -2.84
N ARG A 37 -19.26 10.99 -3.07
CA ARG A 37 -19.13 9.54 -3.36
C ARG A 37 -18.57 9.23 -4.75
N GLU A 38 -18.42 10.23 -5.60
CA GLU A 38 -17.99 10.04 -6.98
C GLU A 38 -16.61 9.40 -7.09
N ALA A 39 -15.65 9.78 -6.23
CA ALA A 39 -14.32 9.18 -6.21
C ALA A 39 -14.39 7.66 -5.94
N PHE A 40 -15.20 7.24 -4.96
CA PHE A 40 -15.44 5.84 -4.65
C PHE A 40 -16.14 5.10 -5.78
N HIS A 41 -17.19 5.70 -6.33
CA HIS A 41 -17.95 5.09 -7.42
C HIS A 41 -17.08 4.87 -8.66
N ARG A 42 -16.39 5.92 -9.14
CA ARG A 42 -15.54 5.82 -10.33
C ARG A 42 -14.36 4.89 -10.12
N HIS A 43 -13.78 4.87 -8.93
CA HIS A 43 -12.62 4.03 -8.67
C HIS A 43 -12.98 2.60 -8.29
N THR A 44 -13.62 2.39 -7.15
CA THR A 44 -13.90 1.03 -6.66
C THR A 44 -15.00 0.35 -7.47
N LEU A 45 -16.07 1.06 -7.84
CA LEU A 45 -17.20 0.41 -8.51
C LEU A 45 -17.01 0.30 -10.02
N VAL A 46 -16.34 1.27 -10.66
CA VAL A 46 -16.14 1.28 -12.10
C VAL A 46 -14.75 0.78 -12.50
N HIS A 47 -13.67 1.43 -12.05
CA HIS A 47 -12.29 1.10 -12.44
C HIS A 47 -11.89 -0.32 -12.00
N HIS A 48 -11.96 -0.65 -10.71
CA HIS A 48 -11.64 -1.99 -10.19
C HIS A 48 -12.55 -3.11 -10.71
N THR A 49 -13.76 -2.78 -11.16
CA THR A 49 -14.67 -3.79 -11.73
C THR A 49 -14.30 -4.13 -13.16
N ARG A 50 -13.80 -3.15 -13.92
CA ARG A 50 -13.36 -3.32 -15.31
C ARG A 50 -11.95 -3.89 -15.42
N TYR A 51 -11.05 -3.37 -14.59
CA TYR A 51 -9.66 -3.80 -14.55
C TYR A 51 -9.44 -4.62 -13.30
N LYS A 52 -9.44 -5.94 -13.39
CA LYS A 52 -9.17 -6.81 -12.22
C LYS A 52 -7.71 -7.21 -12.21
N GLY A 53 -7.24 -7.82 -11.10
CA GLY A 53 -5.90 -8.36 -11.00
C GLY A 53 -5.58 -9.60 -11.87
N ASP A 54 -6.35 -9.88 -12.93
CA ASP A 54 -6.21 -11.00 -13.86
C ASP A 54 -5.89 -10.50 -15.30
N GLU A 55 -6.38 -11.16 -16.34
CA GLU A 55 -6.19 -10.76 -17.75
C GLU A 55 -6.93 -9.47 -18.10
N SER A 56 -8.04 -9.18 -17.41
CA SER A 56 -8.81 -7.94 -17.57
C SER A 56 -8.08 -6.70 -17.03
N PHE A 57 -6.92 -6.87 -16.39
CA PHE A 57 -6.10 -5.76 -15.89
C PHE A 57 -5.76 -4.75 -16.98
N TYR A 58 -5.55 -5.23 -18.20
CA TYR A 58 -5.29 -4.40 -19.36
C TYR A 58 -6.60 -4.08 -20.08
N PHE A 59 -6.65 -2.88 -20.66
CA PHE A 59 -7.73 -2.47 -21.52
C PHE A 59 -7.87 -3.44 -22.70
N GLN A 60 -9.08 -3.96 -22.87
CA GLN A 60 -9.47 -4.80 -23.99
C GLN A 60 -9.99 -3.88 -25.10
N GLU A 61 -9.56 -4.09 -26.35
CA GLU A 61 -9.70 -3.17 -27.49
C GLU A 61 -11.14 -2.70 -27.80
N THR A 62 -12.15 -3.35 -27.23
CA THR A 62 -13.55 -2.95 -27.35
C THR A 62 -13.92 -1.86 -26.33
N GLY A 63 -13.87 -0.59 -26.77
CA GLY A 63 -14.43 0.55 -26.02
C GLY A 63 -13.53 1.79 -25.97
N HIS A 64 -13.79 2.68 -25.00
CA HIS A 64 -12.94 3.84 -24.71
C HIS A 64 -12.35 3.74 -23.30
N PRO A 65 -11.04 3.99 -23.09
CA PRO A 65 -10.40 3.86 -21.77
C PRO A 65 -10.63 5.07 -20.84
N ASP A 66 -11.67 5.87 -21.07
CA ASP A 66 -11.98 7.14 -20.38
C ASP A 66 -12.17 7.00 -18.85
N HIS A 67 -12.22 5.77 -18.37
CA HIS A 67 -12.41 5.42 -16.96
C HIS A 67 -11.10 5.22 -16.20
N VAL A 68 -9.96 5.18 -16.91
CA VAL A 68 -8.62 5.12 -16.31
C VAL A 68 -8.19 6.49 -15.79
N LEU A 69 -8.53 7.56 -16.52
CA LEU A 69 -8.17 8.92 -16.14
C LEU A 69 -9.10 9.48 -15.06
N LEU A 70 -8.57 10.39 -14.26
CA LEU A 70 -9.37 11.25 -13.42
C LEU A 70 -10.24 12.17 -14.28
N LYS A 71 -11.32 12.69 -13.67
CA LYS A 71 -12.17 13.66 -14.36
C LYS A 71 -11.38 14.95 -14.61
N PRO A 72 -11.66 15.71 -15.67
CA PRO A 72 -10.96 16.96 -15.97
C PRO A 72 -10.97 17.97 -14.82
N TYR A 73 -12.02 17.98 -13.99
CA TYR A 73 -12.11 18.86 -12.82
C TYR A 73 -11.19 18.46 -11.66
N ALA A 74 -10.62 17.25 -11.65
CA ALA A 74 -9.80 16.76 -10.54
C ALA A 74 -8.54 17.63 -10.35
N LEU A 75 -7.87 18.00 -11.44
CA LEU A 75 -6.70 18.86 -11.40
C LEU A 75 -7.00 20.24 -10.79
N PRO A 76 -7.96 21.04 -11.32
CA PRO A 76 -8.26 22.34 -10.73
C PRO A 76 -8.79 22.21 -9.30
N ALA A 77 -9.54 21.17 -8.95
CA ALA A 77 -9.99 20.94 -7.57
C ALA A 77 -8.82 20.66 -6.60
N ILE A 78 -7.86 19.82 -7.01
CA ILE A 78 -6.65 19.54 -6.22
C ILE A 78 -5.83 20.81 -6.06
N LEU A 79 -5.60 21.57 -7.14
CA LEU A 79 -4.86 22.83 -7.06
C LEU A 79 -5.57 23.84 -6.17
N ALA A 80 -6.88 24.04 -6.33
CA ALA A 80 -7.65 24.96 -5.51
C ALA A 80 -7.62 24.58 -4.02
N ALA A 81 -7.67 23.29 -3.69
CA ALA A 81 -7.58 22.82 -2.31
C ALA A 81 -6.20 23.07 -1.66
N HIS A 82 -5.11 23.03 -2.44
CA HIS A 82 -3.75 23.19 -1.92
C HIS A 82 -3.18 24.60 -2.09
N LEU A 83 -3.74 25.41 -2.98
CA LEU A 83 -3.26 26.76 -3.28
C LEU A 83 -3.19 27.66 -2.03
N PRO A 84 -4.19 27.72 -1.13
CA PRO A 84 -4.09 28.52 0.08
C PRO A 84 -2.93 28.09 0.98
N VAL A 85 -2.69 26.79 1.11
CA VAL A 85 -1.58 26.24 1.91
C VAL A 85 -0.24 26.60 1.27
N ALA A 86 -0.10 26.40 -0.05
CA ALA A 86 1.12 26.74 -0.78
C ALA A 86 1.41 28.25 -0.71
N TRP A 87 0.38 29.09 -0.82
CA TRP A 87 0.50 30.55 -0.70
C TRP A 87 0.91 30.98 0.71
N LEU A 88 0.33 30.38 1.77
CA LEU A 88 0.73 30.67 3.14
C LEU A 88 2.19 30.27 3.42
N VAL A 89 2.61 29.10 2.92
CA VAL A 89 4.00 28.64 3.04
C VAL A 89 4.95 29.61 2.33
N ASP A 90 4.62 30.03 1.11
CA ASP A 90 5.40 31.02 0.36
C ASP A 90 5.49 32.37 1.08
N ARG A 91 4.36 32.83 1.62
CA ARG A 91 4.25 34.16 2.24
C ARG A 91 4.96 34.27 3.58
N PHE A 92 4.98 33.18 4.37
CA PHE A 92 5.39 33.23 5.78
C PHE A 92 6.57 32.32 6.15
N LEU A 93 6.89 31.31 5.35
CA LEU A 93 7.92 30.33 5.70
C LEU A 93 9.09 30.31 4.71
N VAL A 94 8.80 30.14 3.42
CA VAL A 94 9.82 29.95 2.38
C VAL A 94 9.47 30.76 1.13
N HIS A 95 10.02 31.97 1.04
CA HIS A 95 9.69 32.94 -0.01
C HIS A 95 10.11 32.51 -1.42
N HIS A 96 9.34 32.92 -2.43
CA HIS A 96 9.58 32.69 -3.86
C HIS A 96 9.52 31.21 -4.28
N THR A 97 8.63 30.45 -3.64
CA THR A 97 8.45 29.01 -3.85
C THR A 97 7.04 28.62 -4.31
N LEU A 98 6.07 29.53 -4.30
CA LEU A 98 4.68 29.25 -4.74
C LEU A 98 4.64 28.65 -6.16
N TRP A 99 5.34 29.25 -7.13
CA TRP A 99 5.37 28.75 -8.51
C TRP A 99 6.03 27.38 -8.61
N ILE A 100 7.02 27.09 -7.77
CA ILE A 100 7.65 25.77 -7.70
C ILE A 100 6.69 24.74 -7.11
N ALA A 101 5.94 25.09 -6.08
CA ALA A 101 4.91 24.24 -5.51
C ALA A 101 3.84 23.88 -6.56
N LEU A 102 3.27 24.88 -7.23
CA LEU A 102 2.26 24.68 -8.27
C LEU A 102 2.78 23.88 -9.46
N GLY A 103 3.98 24.23 -9.96
CA GLY A 103 4.63 23.49 -11.04
C GLY A 103 4.90 22.03 -10.68
N THR A 104 5.33 21.77 -9.44
CA THR A 104 5.56 20.40 -8.94
C THR A 104 4.26 19.62 -8.81
N MET A 105 3.19 20.22 -8.30
CA MET A 105 1.86 19.57 -8.22
C MET A 105 1.34 19.20 -9.62
N LEU A 106 1.44 20.12 -10.58
CA LEU A 106 1.05 19.89 -11.98
C LEU A 106 1.85 18.73 -12.57
N LEU A 107 3.17 18.77 -12.44
CA LEU A 107 4.06 17.72 -12.94
C LEU A 107 3.74 16.37 -12.30
N TYR A 108 3.52 16.32 -10.99
CA TYR A 108 3.14 15.09 -10.28
C TYR A 108 1.82 14.55 -10.82
N PHE A 109 0.78 15.39 -10.94
CA PHE A 109 -0.53 14.98 -11.43
C PHE A 109 -0.46 14.42 -12.86
N PHE A 110 0.17 15.13 -13.79
CA PHE A 110 0.28 14.66 -15.17
C PHE A 110 1.13 13.40 -15.28
N THR A 111 2.22 13.31 -14.51
CA THR A 111 3.03 12.09 -14.48
C THR A 111 2.24 10.92 -13.91
N TYR A 112 1.45 11.14 -12.85
CA TYR A 112 0.56 10.15 -12.27
C TYR A 112 -0.46 9.64 -13.31
N GLU A 113 -1.20 10.55 -13.96
CA GLU A 113 -2.21 10.19 -14.96
C GLU A 113 -1.59 9.47 -16.16
N TYR A 114 -0.45 9.95 -16.64
CA TYR A 114 0.28 9.33 -17.75
C TYR A 114 0.77 7.94 -17.39
N VAL A 115 1.39 7.76 -16.22
CA VAL A 115 1.87 6.44 -15.77
C VAL A 115 0.69 5.48 -15.56
N HIS A 116 -0.36 5.93 -14.87
CA HIS A 116 -1.56 5.13 -14.63
C HIS A 116 -2.22 4.67 -15.94
N TRP A 117 -2.32 5.58 -16.91
CA TRP A 117 -2.82 5.28 -18.25
C TRP A 117 -2.00 4.18 -18.93
N ASN A 118 -0.68 4.35 -19.00
CA ASN A 118 0.21 3.38 -19.68
C ASN A 118 0.30 2.03 -18.96
N ILE A 119 -0.07 1.97 -17.67
CA ILE A 119 -0.17 0.72 -16.91
C ILE A 119 -1.35 -0.11 -17.43
N HIS A 120 -2.50 0.54 -17.67
CA HIS A 120 -3.73 -0.13 -18.12
C HIS A 120 -3.84 -0.24 -19.65
N VAL A 121 -3.24 0.68 -20.39
CA VAL A 121 -3.31 0.76 -21.86
C VAL A 121 -1.88 0.67 -22.44
N PRO A 122 -1.24 -0.51 -22.41
CA PRO A 122 0.10 -0.68 -22.95
C PRO A 122 0.08 -0.46 -24.47
N ARG A 123 0.98 0.39 -24.97
CA ARG A 123 1.13 0.71 -26.40
C ARG A 123 2.57 0.55 -26.89
N GLY A 124 3.45 0.00 -26.06
CA GLY A 124 4.85 -0.21 -26.39
C GLY A 124 5.69 1.06 -26.33
N HIS A 125 5.25 2.08 -25.59
CA HIS A 125 6.02 3.30 -25.38
C HIS A 125 7.36 3.02 -24.68
N PHE A 126 8.37 3.86 -24.92
CA PHE A 126 9.71 3.69 -24.34
C PHE A 126 9.68 3.59 -22.80
N ILE A 127 8.82 4.38 -22.14
CA ILE A 127 8.65 4.38 -20.69
C ILE A 127 8.28 3.01 -20.14
N GLU A 128 7.51 2.23 -20.90
CA GLU A 128 7.07 0.90 -20.49
C GLU A 128 8.24 -0.08 -20.37
N ARG A 129 9.37 0.18 -21.05
CA ARG A 129 10.57 -0.68 -20.98
C ARG A 129 11.41 -0.41 -19.74
N LEU A 130 11.17 0.70 -19.04
CA LEU A 130 11.96 1.11 -17.89
C LEU A 130 11.63 0.24 -16.66
N ARG A 131 12.67 -0.16 -15.91
CA ARG A 131 12.52 -1.03 -14.74
C ARG A 131 11.61 -0.46 -13.65
N TRP A 132 11.67 0.86 -13.42
CA TRP A 132 10.82 1.53 -12.45
C TRP A 132 9.34 1.45 -12.87
N PHE A 133 9.05 1.61 -14.16
CA PHE A 133 7.69 1.52 -14.67
C PHE A 133 7.15 0.10 -14.55
N GLN A 134 7.96 -0.91 -14.89
CA GLN A 134 7.58 -2.32 -14.72
C GLN A 134 7.29 -2.66 -13.25
N PHE A 135 8.07 -2.09 -12.32
CA PHE A 135 7.78 -2.21 -10.90
C PHE A 135 6.43 -1.58 -10.53
N LEU A 136 6.12 -0.36 -11.00
CA LEU A 136 4.84 0.30 -10.74
C LEU A 136 3.66 -0.45 -11.37
N ARG A 137 3.83 -1.00 -12.58
CA ARG A 137 2.84 -1.84 -13.25
C ARG A 137 2.49 -3.06 -12.40
N THR A 138 3.49 -3.81 -11.93
CA THR A 138 3.27 -4.95 -11.04
C THR A 138 2.69 -4.51 -9.69
N HIS A 139 3.18 -3.41 -9.13
CA HIS A 139 2.69 -2.84 -7.86
C HIS A 139 1.19 -2.51 -7.95
N HIS A 140 0.76 -1.85 -9.04
CA HIS A 140 -0.64 -1.52 -9.28
C HIS A 140 -1.47 -2.75 -9.66
N LYS A 141 -0.93 -3.72 -10.41
CA LYS A 141 -1.64 -5.00 -10.65
C LYS A 141 -1.94 -5.73 -9.35
N LEU A 142 -1.00 -5.73 -8.40
CA LEU A 142 -1.24 -6.27 -7.06
C LEU A 142 -2.28 -5.48 -6.28
N HIS A 143 -2.37 -4.17 -6.48
CA HIS A 143 -3.45 -3.34 -5.90
C HIS A 143 -4.83 -3.81 -6.40
N HIS A 144 -5.00 -3.98 -7.71
CA HIS A 144 -6.23 -4.51 -8.33
C HIS A 144 -6.53 -5.96 -7.97
N ARG A 145 -5.54 -6.74 -7.51
CA ARG A 145 -5.78 -8.07 -6.94
C ARG A 145 -6.11 -8.03 -5.45
N TYR A 146 -5.52 -7.10 -4.72
CA TYR A 146 -5.59 -6.99 -3.26
C TYR A 146 -5.84 -5.52 -2.87
N HIS A 147 -7.09 -5.06 -2.96
CA HIS A 147 -7.50 -3.64 -2.90
C HIS A 147 -7.13 -2.87 -1.62
N ARG A 148 -6.55 -3.56 -0.62
CA ARG A 148 -6.12 -2.99 0.67
C ARG A 148 -4.62 -2.67 0.74
N TRP A 149 -3.90 -2.85 -0.35
CA TRP A 149 -2.44 -2.69 -0.45
C TRP A 149 -2.10 -1.87 -1.69
N ASN A 150 -0.91 -1.27 -1.73
CA ASN A 150 -0.36 -0.60 -2.92
C ASN A 150 -1.23 0.54 -3.46
N PHE A 151 -1.52 1.54 -2.63
CA PHE A 151 -2.38 2.65 -3.04
C PHE A 151 -1.65 3.65 -3.96
N CYS A 152 -0.37 3.88 -3.80
CA CYS A 152 0.38 4.75 -4.68
C CYS A 152 0.67 4.07 -6.02
N VAL A 153 0.19 4.67 -7.11
CA VAL A 153 0.53 4.37 -8.49
C VAL A 153 1.87 4.97 -8.90
N LEU A 154 2.18 6.22 -8.53
CA LEU A 154 3.38 6.92 -9.05
C LEU A 154 4.63 6.71 -8.18
N LEU A 155 4.53 7.05 -6.89
CA LEU A 155 5.64 6.97 -5.94
C LEU A 155 5.19 6.22 -4.68
N PRO A 156 5.52 4.94 -4.48
CA PRO A 156 5.04 4.13 -3.35
C PRO A 156 5.81 4.36 -2.04
N LEU A 157 6.26 5.59 -1.81
CA LEU A 157 6.87 6.00 -0.55
C LEU A 157 5.88 5.94 0.60
N ALA A 158 4.67 6.48 0.42
CA ALA A 158 3.64 6.43 1.45
C ALA A 158 3.18 4.99 1.71
N ASP A 159 3.07 4.12 0.71
CA ASP A 159 2.79 2.70 0.96
C ASP A 159 3.86 2.01 1.81
N LEU A 160 5.14 2.33 1.54
CA LEU A 160 6.26 1.81 2.33
C LEU A 160 6.14 2.26 3.79
N ILE A 161 5.93 3.56 4.01
CA ILE A 161 5.89 4.17 5.35
C ILE A 161 4.64 3.75 6.13
N MET A 162 3.49 3.70 5.47
CA MET A 162 2.20 3.32 6.07
C MET A 162 2.02 1.80 6.19
N GLY A 163 2.99 1.01 5.70
CA GLY A 163 2.97 -0.44 5.79
C GLY A 163 1.91 -1.10 4.90
N THR A 164 1.50 -0.43 3.82
CA THR A 164 0.55 -0.93 2.82
C THR A 164 1.24 -1.40 1.54
N LEU A 165 2.58 -1.41 1.50
CA LEU A 165 3.36 -1.99 0.42
C LEU A 165 3.31 -3.53 0.43
N LEU A 166 2.96 -4.10 -0.72
CA LEU A 166 2.91 -5.52 -1.00
C LEU A 166 3.65 -5.82 -2.31
N THR A 167 4.58 -6.78 -2.26
CA THR A 167 5.32 -7.25 -3.44
C THR A 167 5.10 -8.74 -3.68
N GLU A 168 5.35 -9.21 -4.90
CA GLU A 168 5.24 -10.63 -5.25
C GLU A 168 6.19 -11.49 -4.41
N ALA A 169 7.41 -11.01 -4.14
CA ALA A 169 8.36 -11.69 -3.26
C ALA A 169 7.81 -11.84 -1.83
N MET A 170 7.12 -10.83 -1.31
CA MET A 170 6.46 -10.92 0.01
C MET A 170 5.32 -11.94 -0.01
N LEU A 171 4.53 -12.00 -1.08
CA LEU A 171 3.47 -13.00 -1.26
C LEU A 171 4.03 -14.42 -1.34
N ALA A 172 5.04 -14.66 -2.17
CA ALA A 172 5.70 -15.95 -2.30
C ALA A 172 6.24 -16.45 -0.95
N ARG A 173 6.94 -15.58 -0.20
CA ARG A 173 7.43 -15.89 1.15
C ARG A 173 6.29 -16.24 2.12
N ARG A 174 5.14 -15.53 2.05
CA ARG A 174 3.96 -15.84 2.87
C ARG A 174 3.36 -17.20 2.50
N THR A 175 3.29 -17.53 1.22
CA THR A 175 2.78 -18.83 0.73
C THR A 175 3.66 -19.98 1.18
N VAL A 176 4.98 -19.89 0.99
CA VAL A 176 5.94 -20.91 1.44
C VAL A 176 5.84 -21.12 2.96
N ARG A 177 5.78 -20.04 3.74
CA ARG A 177 5.61 -20.13 5.20
C ARG A 177 4.31 -20.82 5.60
N LYS A 178 3.20 -20.51 4.93
CA LYS A 178 1.90 -21.16 5.18
C LYS A 178 1.95 -22.66 4.83
N ALA A 179 2.55 -23.03 3.70
CA ALA A 179 2.71 -24.43 3.31
C ALA A 179 3.59 -25.20 4.30
N ALA A 180 4.71 -24.63 4.72
CA ALA A 180 5.59 -25.22 5.73
C ALA A 180 4.89 -25.40 7.08
N ALA A 181 4.08 -24.43 7.52
CA ALA A 181 3.30 -24.54 8.75
C ALA A 181 2.26 -25.67 8.68
N LYS A 182 1.52 -25.77 7.57
CA LYS A 182 0.57 -26.87 7.34
C LYS A 182 1.26 -28.24 7.34
N LEU A 183 2.42 -28.35 6.70
CA LEU A 183 3.20 -29.59 6.69
C LEU A 183 3.69 -29.97 8.09
N GLU A 184 4.16 -29.00 8.89
CA GLU A 184 4.55 -29.26 10.28
C GLU A 184 3.33 -29.66 11.13
N GLU A 185 2.16 -29.06 10.90
CA GLU A 185 0.93 -29.41 11.59
C GLU A 185 0.44 -30.83 11.25
N ALA A 186 0.56 -31.25 9.99
CA ALA A 186 0.20 -32.59 9.54
C ALA A 186 1.13 -33.72 10.04
N LYS A 187 2.30 -33.40 10.61
CA LYS A 187 3.20 -34.43 11.18
C LYS A 187 2.56 -35.10 12.40
N PRO A 188 2.63 -36.45 12.50
CA PRO A 188 2.08 -37.18 13.63
C PRO A 188 2.73 -36.73 14.95
N THR A 189 1.95 -36.74 16.02
CA THR A 189 2.34 -36.23 17.35
C THR A 189 3.61 -36.92 17.89
N SER A 190 3.83 -38.18 17.53
CA SER A 190 5.04 -38.95 17.85
C SER A 190 6.32 -38.34 17.25
N VAL A 191 6.26 -37.89 15.99
CA VAL A 191 7.39 -37.26 15.28
C VAL A 191 7.67 -35.86 15.83
N LYS A 192 6.62 -35.09 16.16
CA LYS A 192 6.76 -33.78 16.84
C LYS A 192 7.42 -33.92 18.22
N ARG A 193 7.03 -34.94 19.00
CA ARG A 193 7.58 -35.22 20.34
C ARG A 193 9.02 -35.70 20.28
N ARG A 194 9.36 -36.55 19.30
CA ARG A 194 10.75 -37.00 19.05
C ARG A 194 11.66 -35.84 18.66
N ARG A 195 11.22 -34.95 17.77
CA ARG A 195 11.99 -33.77 17.34
C ARG A 195 12.21 -32.76 18.48
N ARG A 196 11.21 -32.54 19.35
CA ARG A 196 11.37 -31.70 20.55
C ARG A 196 12.39 -32.29 21.53
N ARG A 197 12.37 -33.62 21.73
CA ARG A 197 13.36 -34.30 22.58
C ARG A 197 14.77 -34.18 22.02
N THR A 198 14.97 -34.40 20.72
CA THR A 198 16.29 -34.27 20.10
C THR A 198 16.79 -32.83 20.06
N SER A 199 15.92 -31.83 19.86
CA SER A 199 16.32 -30.42 19.92
C SER A 199 16.68 -29.97 21.34
N ALA A 200 15.96 -30.45 22.36
CA ALA A 200 16.27 -30.16 23.76
C ALA A 200 17.61 -30.78 24.16
N LEU A 201 17.83 -32.06 23.82
CA LEU A 201 19.10 -32.74 24.05
C LEU A 201 20.26 -32.05 23.33
N ALA A 202 20.08 -31.60 22.08
CA ALA A 202 21.11 -30.87 21.35
C ALA A 202 21.39 -29.48 21.95
N GLN A 203 20.37 -28.80 22.49
CA GLN A 203 20.55 -27.52 23.19
C GLN A 203 21.26 -27.69 24.53
N ASP A 204 20.93 -28.73 25.29
CA ASP A 204 21.58 -29.05 26.57
C ASP A 204 23.05 -29.43 26.36
N SER A 205 23.35 -30.27 25.35
CA SER A 205 24.74 -30.61 24.97
C SER A 205 25.53 -29.38 24.50
N MET A 206 24.92 -28.47 23.75
CA MET A 206 25.57 -27.25 23.28
C MET A 206 25.81 -26.26 24.43
N MET A 207 24.90 -26.17 25.41
CA MET A 207 25.07 -25.35 26.62
C MET A 207 26.12 -25.94 27.58
N ALA A 208 26.22 -27.27 27.65
CA ALA A 208 27.25 -27.97 28.43
C ALA A 208 28.66 -27.84 27.80
N ALA A 209 28.74 -27.67 26.48
CA ALA A 209 30.02 -27.56 25.75
C ALA A 209 30.57 -26.11 25.65
N LEU A 210 29.88 -25.10 26.20
CA LEU A 210 30.35 -23.72 26.17
C LEU A 210 31.30 -23.44 27.35
N PRO A 211 32.56 -23.02 27.11
CA PRO A 211 33.47 -22.67 28.18
C PRO A 211 32.97 -21.44 28.97
N ARG A 212 33.03 -21.51 30.30
CA ARG A 212 32.71 -20.41 31.23
C ARG A 212 33.78 -19.31 31.16
N GLN A 213 33.87 -18.56 30.07
CA GLN A 213 34.66 -17.32 30.04
C GLN A 213 34.13 -16.32 29.01
N GLY A 214 33.93 -15.07 29.47
CA GLY A 214 33.79 -13.89 28.62
C GLY A 214 32.39 -13.59 28.10
N ARG A 215 31.58 -12.85 28.87
CA ARG A 215 30.33 -12.24 28.41
C ARG A 215 30.60 -11.20 27.30
N ARG A 216 30.65 -11.62 26.04
CA ARG A 216 30.14 -10.80 24.92
C ARG A 216 28.69 -11.18 24.68
N LEU A 217 27.77 -10.27 24.97
CA LEU A 217 26.34 -10.46 24.70
C LEU A 217 26.16 -10.81 23.21
N SER A 218 25.61 -11.99 22.94
CA SER A 218 25.24 -12.39 21.58
C SER A 218 24.30 -11.34 20.98
N LEU A 219 24.29 -11.19 19.65
CA LEU A 219 23.36 -10.30 18.93
C LEU A 219 21.91 -10.54 19.33
N ARG A 220 21.57 -11.79 19.68
CA ARG A 220 20.26 -12.19 20.19
C ARG A 220 19.97 -11.59 21.57
N ALA A 221 20.92 -11.62 22.50
CA ALA A 221 20.78 -11.00 23.82
C ALA A 221 20.77 -9.46 23.75
N ARG A 222 21.51 -8.85 22.81
CA ARG A 222 21.40 -7.41 22.50
C ARG A 222 20.02 -7.04 21.95
N ARG A 223 19.48 -7.86 21.05
CA ARG A 223 18.13 -7.70 20.50
C ARG A 223 17.05 -7.87 21.56
N GLU A 224 17.20 -8.85 22.46
CA GLU A 224 16.26 -9.06 23.57
C GLU A 224 16.30 -7.89 24.58
N ARG A 225 17.48 -7.35 24.91
CA ARG A 225 17.58 -6.11 25.70
C ARG A 225 16.96 -4.91 25.02
N PHE A 226 17.18 -4.74 23.71
CA PHE A 226 16.57 -3.66 22.93
C PHE A 226 15.04 -3.77 22.94
N LEU A 227 14.49 -4.97 22.81
CA LEU A 227 13.04 -5.21 22.87
C LEU A 227 12.47 -5.01 24.29
N LEU A 228 13.23 -5.33 25.33
CA LEU A 228 12.86 -5.08 26.73
C LEU A 228 12.96 -3.60 27.14
N GLN A 229 13.88 -2.83 26.54
CA GLN A 229 13.94 -1.38 26.73
C GLN A 229 12.85 -0.64 25.96
N ASN A 230 12.45 -1.14 24.79
CA ASN A 230 11.41 -0.54 23.95
C ASN A 230 10.04 -1.24 24.11
N ARG A 231 9.66 -1.59 25.34
CA ARG A 231 8.38 -2.28 25.63
C ARG A 231 7.15 -1.51 25.14
N TRP A 232 7.25 -0.19 24.95
CA TRP A 232 6.18 0.62 24.35
C TRP A 232 5.90 0.26 22.87
N LEU A 233 6.89 -0.17 22.08
CA LEU A 233 6.68 -0.60 20.68
C LEU A 233 5.89 -1.90 20.60
N LEU A 234 6.17 -2.83 21.51
CA LEU A 234 5.40 -4.08 21.65
C LEU A 234 3.99 -3.79 22.16
N ARG A 235 3.83 -2.86 23.11
CA ARG A 235 2.54 -2.43 23.63
C ARG A 235 1.70 -1.73 22.55
N TRP A 236 2.31 -0.89 21.71
CA TRP A 236 1.65 -0.25 20.56
C TRP A 236 1.23 -1.26 19.48
N ALA A 237 2.12 -2.21 19.13
CA ALA A 237 1.81 -3.29 18.20
C ALA A 237 0.63 -4.14 18.69
N PHE A 238 0.61 -4.51 19.97
CA PHE A 238 -0.47 -5.27 20.60
C PHE A 238 -1.78 -4.49 20.69
N PHE A 239 -1.74 -3.18 21.01
CA PHE A 239 -2.91 -2.31 20.98
C PHE A 239 -3.47 -2.10 19.57
N SER A 240 -2.63 -2.13 18.53
CA SER A 240 -3.04 -2.05 17.13
C SER A 240 -3.78 -3.31 16.67
N GLU A 241 -3.36 -4.48 17.16
CA GLU A 241 -3.99 -5.79 16.89
C GLU A 241 -5.33 -5.91 17.63
N GLN A 242 -5.41 -5.49 18.91
CA GLN A 242 -6.68 -5.50 19.65
C GLN A 242 -7.73 -4.55 19.06
N ARG A 243 -7.34 -3.39 18.51
CA ARG A 243 -8.27 -2.51 17.76
C ARG A 243 -8.81 -3.16 16.48
N LYS A 244 -7.99 -3.95 15.77
CA LYS A 244 -8.43 -4.72 14.60
C LYS A 244 -9.40 -5.86 14.97
N ALA A 245 -9.26 -6.45 16.15
CA ALA A 245 -10.16 -7.50 16.65
C ALA A 245 -11.52 -6.94 17.12
N ARG A 246 -11.55 -5.77 17.78
CA ARG A 246 -12.80 -5.14 18.24
C ARG A 246 -13.62 -4.47 17.12
N GLY A 247 -13.01 -4.14 15.98
CA GLY A 247 -13.73 -3.61 14.81
C GLY A 247 -14.42 -4.66 13.94
N ARG A 248 -14.36 -5.96 14.29
CA ARG A 248 -14.92 -7.08 13.51
C ARG A 248 -16.35 -7.49 13.89
N ALA A 249 -17.02 -6.77 14.78
CA ALA A 249 -18.34 -7.15 15.31
C ALA A 249 -19.46 -6.13 15.03
N LYS A 250 -19.46 -5.47 13.88
CA LYS A 250 -20.65 -4.82 13.33
C LYS A 250 -20.77 -5.16 11.85
N GLU A 251 -21.80 -5.93 11.49
CA GLU A 251 -22.19 -6.11 10.10
C GLU A 251 -22.47 -4.72 9.48
N PRO A 252 -21.85 -4.38 8.33
CA PRO A 252 -21.98 -3.05 7.75
C PRO A 252 -23.14 -2.92 6.75
N TYR A 253 -23.99 -3.93 6.60
CA TYR A 253 -25.06 -3.95 5.60
C TYR A 253 -26.43 -4.04 6.27
N SER A 254 -27.32 -3.12 5.93
CA SER A 254 -28.73 -3.25 6.28
C SER A 254 -29.40 -4.31 5.41
N LEU A 255 -30.52 -4.87 5.85
CA LEU A 255 -31.33 -5.81 5.05
C LEU A 255 -31.78 -5.21 3.70
N ALA A 256 -31.84 -3.89 3.59
CA ALA A 256 -32.10 -3.20 2.33
C ALA A 256 -30.92 -3.31 1.36
N ASP A 257 -29.69 -3.10 1.84
CA ASP A 257 -28.47 -3.20 1.02
C ASP A 257 -28.26 -4.62 0.46
N LEU A 258 -28.63 -5.65 1.25
CA LEU A 258 -28.58 -7.05 0.82
C LEU A 258 -29.64 -7.37 -0.23
N LYS A 259 -30.85 -6.78 -0.11
CA LYS A 259 -31.91 -6.95 -1.11
C LYS A 259 -31.54 -6.29 -2.44
N ASP A 260 -30.94 -5.11 -2.40
CA ASP A 260 -30.49 -4.42 -3.63
C ASP A 260 -29.37 -5.19 -4.32
N LEU A 261 -28.41 -5.74 -3.57
CA LEU A 261 -27.35 -6.60 -4.10
C LEU A 261 -27.90 -7.88 -4.76
N LEU A 262 -28.89 -8.53 -4.13
CA LEU A 262 -29.54 -9.72 -4.69
C LEU A 262 -30.37 -9.40 -5.93
N THR A 263 -31.00 -8.23 -5.98
CA THR A 263 -31.80 -7.78 -7.13
C THR A 263 -30.89 -7.48 -8.33
N LEU A 264 -29.75 -6.84 -8.09
CA LEU A 264 -28.72 -6.61 -9.11
C LEU A 264 -28.08 -7.90 -9.62
N HIS A 265 -27.96 -8.93 -8.77
CA HIS A 265 -27.46 -10.24 -9.19
C HIS A 265 -28.47 -10.99 -10.07
N ARG A 266 -29.77 -10.87 -9.75
CA ARG A 266 -30.85 -11.53 -10.52
C ARG A 266 -31.01 -10.93 -11.92
N GLN A 267 -30.89 -9.60 -12.05
CA GLN A 267 -30.91 -8.91 -13.35
C GLN A 267 -29.71 -9.24 -14.27
N ARG A 268 -28.66 -9.89 -13.74
CA ARG A 268 -27.50 -10.35 -14.51
C ARG A 268 -27.64 -11.77 -15.04
N GLU A 269 -28.53 -12.58 -14.49
CA GLU A 269 -28.77 -13.95 -15.00
C GLU A 269 -29.80 -13.97 -16.14
N ASP A 270 -30.61 -12.91 -16.25
CA ASP A 270 -31.62 -12.75 -17.30
C ASP A 270 -31.12 -11.97 -18.56
N ARG A 271 -29.81 -11.75 -18.71
CA ARG A 271 -29.18 -11.13 -19.90
C ARG A 271 -27.96 -11.92 -20.36
#